data_AF-A0A3C0DRW2-F1
#
_entry.id   AF-A0A3C0DRW2-F1
#
_cell.length_a   1.000
_cell.length_b   1.000
_cell.length_c   1.000
_cell.angle_alpha   90.00
_cell.angle_beta   90.00
_cell.angle_gamma   90.00
#
_symmetry.space_group_name_H-M   'P 1'
#
loop_
_entity.id
_entity.type
_entity.pdbx_description
1 polymer ?
#
loop_
_entity_poly.entity_id
_entity_poly.type
_entity_poly.pdbx_seq_one_letter_code
_entity_poly.pdbx_strand_id
1 'polypeptide(L)'
;MNTSKEMKTKKMRAAGFTLVEIMIVVAIIGLLIGVAVPKFSQMRSDAQQTACFMQLKLIDNSKEMWATKEKRANGQTPTKEQLGPYIDDDGGNLSCPGGG
;
A
#
# COMPACT_ATOMS: atom_id res chain seq x y z
N MET A 1 -57.63 -35.43 32.78
CA MET A 1 -57.84 -34.49 31.65
C MET A 1 -56.68 -33.51 31.63
N ASN A 2 -55.69 -33.74 30.77
CA ASN A 2 -54.50 -32.89 30.65
C ASN A 2 -54.75 -31.79 29.62
N THR A 3 -54.57 -30.54 30.04
CA THR A 3 -54.67 -29.34 29.21
C THR A 3 -53.31 -29.03 28.60
N SER A 4 -53.16 -29.33 27.31
CA SER A 4 -52.01 -28.94 26.50
C SER A 4 -52.00 -27.40 26.35
N LYS A 5 -51.06 -26.71 27.02
CA LYS A 5 -50.82 -25.28 26.79
C LYS A 5 -50.05 -25.11 25.48
N GLU A 6 -50.72 -24.57 24.47
CA GLU A 6 -50.13 -24.08 23.21
C GLU A 6 -49.10 -22.97 23.49
N MET A 7 -47.81 -23.23 23.24
CA MET A 7 -46.78 -22.19 23.25
C MET A 7 -46.87 -21.36 21.96
N LYS A 8 -47.47 -20.17 22.04
CA LYS A 8 -47.42 -19.19 20.96
C LYS A 8 -46.01 -18.58 20.86
N THR A 9 -45.20 -19.06 19.92
CA THR A 9 -43.92 -18.43 19.55
C THR A 9 -44.18 -17.02 19.01
N LYS A 10 -43.78 -15.97 19.72
CA LYS A 10 -43.81 -14.60 19.18
C LYS A 10 -42.79 -14.52 18.05
N LYS A 11 -43.26 -14.43 16.80
CA LYS A 11 -42.41 -13.99 15.68
C LYS A 11 -41.93 -12.57 15.98
N MET A 12 -40.64 -12.42 16.27
CA MET A 12 -40.01 -11.11 16.28
C MET A 12 -40.14 -10.52 14.88
N ARG A 13 -40.78 -9.35 14.77
CA ARG A 13 -40.80 -8.62 13.49
C ARG A 13 -39.37 -8.17 13.19
N ALA A 14 -38.80 -8.66 12.10
CA ALA A 14 -37.57 -8.11 11.56
C ALA A 14 -37.85 -6.65 11.17
N ALA A 15 -37.17 -5.70 11.82
CA ALA A 15 -37.20 -4.30 11.41
C ALA A 15 -36.43 -4.19 10.09
N GLY A 16 -37.08 -3.69 9.04
CA GLY A 16 -36.44 -3.37 7.77
C GLY A 16 -35.73 -2.03 7.84
N PHE A 17 -34.67 -1.87 7.04
CA PHE A 17 -34.00 -0.59 6.85
C PHE A 17 -34.96 0.44 6.24
N THR A 18 -34.93 1.67 6.73
CA THR A 18 -35.71 2.76 6.13
C THR A 18 -35.01 3.26 4.85
N LEU A 19 -35.78 3.74 3.86
CA LEU A 19 -35.20 4.38 2.67
C LEU A 19 -34.33 5.60 3.04
N VAL A 20 -34.74 6.32 4.08
CA VAL A 20 -34.03 7.49 4.60
C VAL A 20 -32.66 7.13 5.16
N GLU A 21 -32.53 6.02 5.89
CA GLU A 21 -31.23 5.52 6.34
C GLU A 21 -30.28 5.26 5.17
N ILE A 22 -30.75 4.59 4.12
CA ILE A 22 -29.91 4.29 2.96
C ILE A 22 -29.49 5.58 2.24
N MET A 23 -30.38 6.56 2.11
CA MET A 23 -30.08 7.86 1.47
C MET A 23 -28.97 8.62 2.19
N ILE A 24 -29.03 8.70 3.52
CA ILE A 24 -28.01 9.41 4.31
C ILE A 24 -26.67 8.67 4.23
N VAL A 25 -26.68 7.34 4.25
CA VAL A 25 -25.45 6.53 4.16
C VAL A 25 -24.74 6.74 2.83
N VAL A 26 -25.43 6.65 1.70
CA VAL A 26 -24.79 6.87 0.38
C VAL A 26 -24.33 8.31 0.20
N ALA A 27 -25.04 9.29 0.79
CA ALA A 27 -24.62 10.69 0.78
C ALA A 27 -23.27 10.90 1.52
N ILE A 28 -23.13 10.29 2.70
CA ILE A 28 -21.88 10.38 3.48
C ILE A 28 -20.74 9.63 2.77
N ILE A 29 -20.99 8.42 2.24
CA ILE A 29 -19.99 7.65 1.49
C ILE A 29 -19.52 8.44 0.25
N GLY A 30 -20.44 9.05 -0.50
CA GLY A 30 -20.11 9.87 -1.66
C GLY A 30 -19.23 11.07 -1.31
N LEU A 31 -19.52 11.75 -0.21
CA LEU A 31 -18.70 12.85 0.30
C LEU A 31 -17.27 12.39 0.66
N LEU A 32 -17.14 11.26 1.36
CA LEU A 32 -15.84 10.71 1.75
C LEU A 32 -15.00 10.32 0.53
N ILE A 33 -15.60 9.62 -0.44
CA ILE A 33 -14.93 9.23 -1.68
C ILE A 33 -14.51 10.46 -2.49
N GLY A 34 -15.36 11.48 -2.57
CA GLY A 34 -15.09 12.72 -3.29
C GLY A 34 -13.82 13.43 -2.82
N VAL A 35 -13.52 13.40 -1.52
CA VAL A 35 -12.28 13.97 -0.97
C VAL A 35 -11.11 12.98 -0.99
N ALA A 36 -11.39 11.68 -0.81
CA ALA A 36 -10.36 10.65 -0.69
C ALA A 36 -9.67 10.32 -2.03
N VAL A 37 -10.41 10.21 -3.13
CA VAL A 37 -9.88 9.80 -4.44
C VAL A 37 -8.78 10.72 -4.99
N PRO A 38 -8.96 12.06 -5.07
CA PRO A 38 -7.91 12.93 -5.60
C PRO A 38 -6.65 12.92 -4.73
N LYS A 39 -6.82 12.89 -3.40
CA LYS A 39 -5.70 12.79 -2.45
C LYS A 39 -4.94 11.48 -2.62
N PHE A 40 -5.65 10.36 -2.74
CA PHE A 40 -5.03 9.05 -2.93
C PHE A 40 -4.22 8.98 -4.24
N SER A 41 -4.74 9.57 -5.33
CA SER A 41 -4.02 9.63 -6.60
C SER A 41 -2.70 10.38 -6.49
N GLN A 42 -2.69 11.55 -5.83
CA GLN A 42 -1.47 12.33 -5.60
C GLN A 42 -0.49 11.57 -4.70
N MET A 43 -0.96 11.05 -3.56
CA MET A 43 -0.13 10.28 -2.63
C MET A 43 0.52 9.06 -3.30
N ARG A 44 -0.17 8.42 -4.25
CA ARG A 44 0.41 7.30 -5.01
C ARG A 44 1.55 7.74 -5.91
N SER A 45 1.41 8.86 -6.61
CA SER A 45 2.48 9.44 -7.43
C SER A 45 3.69 9.84 -6.58
N ASP A 46 3.45 10.51 -5.45
CA ASP A 46 4.51 10.95 -4.54
C ASP A 46 5.24 9.75 -3.92
N ALA A 47 4.50 8.69 -3.57
CA ALA A 47 5.07 7.44 -3.08
C ALA A 47 5.94 6.75 -4.15
N GLN A 48 5.51 6.77 -5.41
CA GLN A 48 6.30 6.23 -6.52
C GLN A 48 7.62 7.00 -6.71
N GLN A 49 7.56 8.33 -6.70
CA GLN A 49 8.74 9.17 -6.80
C GLN A 49 9.69 8.97 -5.60
N THR A 50 9.14 8.90 -4.39
CA THR A 50 9.92 8.65 -3.17
C THR A 50 10.58 7.28 -3.20
N ALA A 51 9.87 6.25 -3.65
CA ALA A 51 10.44 4.91 -3.81
C ALA A 51 11.61 4.91 -4.81
N CYS A 52 11.47 5.59 -5.94
CA CYS A 52 12.55 5.76 -6.93
C CYS A 52 13.79 6.42 -6.33
N PHE A 53 13.58 7.52 -5.59
CA PHE A 53 14.66 8.23 -4.93
C PHE A 53 15.39 7.38 -3.88
N MET A 54 14.63 6.59 -3.10
CA MET A 54 15.20 5.68 -2.12
C MET A 54 16.02 4.57 -2.78
N GLN A 55 15.57 4.06 -3.92
CA GLN A 55 16.33 3.12 -4.74
C GLN A 55 17.66 3.72 -5.23
N LEU A 56 17.65 4.94 -5.78
CA LEU A 56 18.90 5.60 -6.21
C LEU A 56 19.88 5.81 -5.04
N LYS A 57 19.36 6.19 -3.87
CA LYS A 57 20.16 6.28 -2.65
C LYS A 57 20.73 4.93 -2.21
N LEU A 58 19.97 3.86 -2.36
CA LEU A 58 20.46 2.51 -2.09
C LEU A 58 21.67 2.20 -2.96
N ILE A 59 21.61 2.47 -4.26
CA ILE A 59 22.76 2.28 -5.18
C ILE A 59 23.97 3.09 -4.72
N ASP A 60 23.77 4.34 -4.32
CA ASP A 60 24.86 5.20 -3.88
C ASP A 60 25.53 4.67 -2.62
N ASN A 61 24.73 4.31 -1.61
CA ASN A 61 25.22 3.66 -0.40
C ASN A 61 25.95 2.34 -0.71
N SER A 62 25.41 1.51 -1.62
CA SER A 62 26.04 0.26 -2.03
C SER A 62 27.40 0.50 -2.71
N LYS A 63 27.55 1.58 -3.49
CA LYS A 63 28.84 1.95 -4.11
C LYS A 63 29.86 2.35 -3.04
N GLU A 64 29.45 3.12 -2.05
CA GLU A 64 30.32 3.51 -0.92
C GLU A 64 30.74 2.30 -0.09
N MET A 65 29.81 1.37 0.18
CA MET A 65 30.09 0.11 0.87
C MET A 65 31.08 -0.77 0.09
N TRP A 66 30.88 -0.91 -1.22
CA TRP A 66 31.81 -1.60 -2.10
C TRP A 66 33.20 -0.96 -2.06
N ALA A 67 33.28 0.37 -2.22
CA ALA A 67 34.55 1.10 -2.24
C ALA A 67 35.32 0.95 -0.91
N THR A 68 34.60 0.98 0.21
CA THR A 68 35.16 0.80 1.56
C THR A 68 35.71 -0.62 1.74
N LYS A 69 34.95 -1.64 1.33
CA LYS A 69 35.35 -3.05 1.50
C LYS A 69 36.50 -3.46 0.58
N GLU A 70 36.51 -2.94 -0.65
CA GLU A 70 37.52 -3.26 -1.67
C GLU A 70 38.73 -2.30 -1.66
N LYS A 71 38.77 -1.33 -0.73
CA LYS A 71 39.84 -0.31 -0.60
C LYS A 71 40.12 0.43 -1.92
N ARG A 72 39.06 0.80 -2.63
CA ARG A 72 39.13 1.40 -3.97
C ARG A 72 39.46 2.90 -3.87
N ALA A 73 40.25 3.41 -4.82
CA ALA A 73 40.56 4.82 -4.92
C ALA A 73 39.40 5.61 -5.56
N ASN A 74 39.34 6.92 -5.28
CA ASN A 74 38.34 7.83 -5.84
C ASN A 74 38.32 7.76 -7.38
N GLY A 75 37.13 7.58 -7.96
CA GLY A 75 36.92 7.53 -9.41
C GLY A 75 36.74 6.13 -10.01
N GLN A 76 36.85 5.06 -9.22
CA GLN A 76 36.50 3.71 -9.66
C GLN A 76 35.00 3.46 -9.46
N THR A 77 34.27 3.14 -10.52
CA THR A 77 32.85 2.77 -10.46
C THR A 77 32.71 1.25 -10.49
N PRO A 78 31.92 0.65 -9.60
CA PRO A 78 31.67 -0.79 -9.63
C PRO A 78 30.86 -1.19 -10.87
N THR A 79 31.18 -2.36 -11.41
CA THR A 79 30.31 -3.06 -12.39
C THR A 79 29.07 -3.61 -11.68
N LYS A 80 28.02 -3.93 -12.44
CA LYS A 80 26.76 -4.44 -11.88
C LYS A 80 26.98 -5.73 -11.07
N GLU A 81 27.90 -6.56 -11.54
CA GLU A 81 28.29 -7.84 -10.93
C GLU A 81 29.00 -7.63 -9.59
N GLN A 82 29.79 -6.57 -9.46
CA GLN A 82 30.49 -6.22 -8.22
C GLN A 82 29.57 -5.59 -7.17
N LEU A 83 28.46 -5.01 -7.61
CA LEU A 83 27.48 -4.36 -6.74
C LEU A 83 26.39 -5.32 -6.27
N GLY A 84 26.17 -6.42 -6.98
CA GLY A 84 25.21 -7.48 -6.65
C GLY A 84 25.25 -7.97 -5.19
N PRO A 85 26.42 -8.17 -4.56
CA PRO A 85 26.49 -8.57 -3.14
C PRO A 85 26.07 -7.47 -2.14
N TYR A 86 25.83 -6.24 -2.60
CA TYR A 86 25.51 -5.08 -1.76
C TYR A 86 24.12 -4.49 -2.05
N ILE A 87 23.36 -5.12 -2.95
CA ILE A 87 21.98 -4.78 -3.29
C ILE A 87 21.16 -6.05 -3.06
N ASP A 88 20.00 -5.93 -2.41
CA ASP A 88 19.10 -7.06 -2.17
C ASP A 88 18.87 -7.88 -3.47
N ASP A 89 18.75 -9.21 -3.34
CA ASP A 89 18.86 -10.31 -4.33
C ASP A 89 18.11 -10.19 -5.69
N ASP A 90 17.50 -9.06 -6.03
CA ASP A 90 16.86 -8.76 -7.33
C ASP A 90 17.87 -8.49 -8.48
N GLY A 91 19.08 -9.04 -8.41
CA GLY A 91 20.07 -9.00 -9.51
C GLY A 91 20.48 -7.59 -9.98
N GLY A 92 20.34 -6.57 -9.13
CA GLY A 92 20.62 -5.18 -9.47
C GLY A 92 19.58 -4.53 -10.41
N ASN A 93 18.43 -5.17 -10.60
CA ASN A 93 17.32 -4.60 -11.38
C ASN A 93 16.50 -3.62 -10.51
N LEU A 94 17.12 -2.50 -10.15
CA LEU A 94 16.47 -1.42 -9.46
C LEU A 94 15.68 -0.58 -10.49
N SER A 95 14.36 -0.76 -10.50
CA SER A 95 13.45 -0.07 -11.41
C SER A 95 12.48 0.78 -10.61
N CYS A 96 12.26 2.03 -11.02
CA CYS A 96 11.30 2.86 -10.32
C CYS A 96 9.87 2.47 -10.69
N PRO A 97 8.97 2.42 -9.69
CA PRO A 97 7.57 2.12 -9.93
C PRO A 97 6.91 3.25 -10.73
N GLY A 98 6.10 2.90 -11.74
CA GLY A 98 5.43 3.88 -12.61
C GLY A 98 6.10 4.13 -13.97
N GLY A 99 7.17 3.40 -14.30
CA GLY A 99 7.81 3.45 -15.63
C GLY A 99 8.95 4.47 -15.75
N GLY A 100 9.62 4.76 -14.64
CA GLY A 100 10.82 5.60 -14.58
C GLY A 100 12.00 4.87 -13.96
#